data_AF-A0A0J0XFB9-F1
#
_entry.id   AF-A0A0J0XFB9-F1
#
_cell.length_a   1.000
_cell.length_b   1.000
_cell.length_c   1.000
_cell.angle_alpha   90.00
_cell.angle_beta   90.00
_cell.angle_gamma   90.00
#
_symmetry.space_group_name_H-M   'P 1'
#
loop_
_entity.id
_entity.type
_entity.pdbx_description
1 polymer ?
#
loop_
_entity_poly.entity_id
_entity_poly.type
_entity_poly.pdbx_seq_one_letter_code
_entity_poly.pdbx_strand_id
1 'polypeptide(L)'
;MSRDPYVDAKSDVEANIGNVGSLLESYQRIQTIGGDSQGLSDAKEELQTALNLLEADLEDLDESVRVVEQHGDRWGLKHAEIVERRAFVNDVTSKVAVRHLRPAL
;
A
#
# COMPACT_ATOMS: atom_id res chain seq x y z
N MET A 1 -13.67 -18.40 16.60
CA MET A 1 -13.28 -18.47 15.17
C MET A 1 -12.04 -17.61 15.02
N SER A 2 -10.94 -18.16 14.49
CA SER A 2 -9.76 -17.34 14.18
C SER A 2 -10.10 -16.49 12.97
N ARG A 3 -9.99 -15.17 13.09
CA ARG A 3 -10.12 -14.23 11.98
C ARG A 3 -8.96 -14.49 11.00
N ASP A 4 -9.22 -14.40 9.71
CA ASP A 4 -8.19 -14.61 8.69
C ASP A 4 -7.21 -13.43 8.69
N PRO A 5 -5.91 -13.65 8.98
CA PRO A 5 -4.92 -12.58 9.04
C PRO A 5 -4.78 -11.78 7.75
N TYR A 6 -5.07 -12.38 6.59
CA TYR A 6 -5.05 -11.67 5.31
C TYR A 6 -6.09 -10.54 5.27
N VAL A 7 -7.26 -10.75 5.87
CA VAL A 7 -8.33 -9.74 5.86
C VAL A 7 -7.90 -8.50 6.65
N ASP A 8 -7.16 -8.71 7.73
CA ASP A 8 -6.66 -7.64 8.58
C ASP A 8 -5.54 -6.88 7.89
N ALA A 9 -4.53 -7.60 7.38
CA ALA A 9 -3.43 -6.98 6.62
C ALA A 9 -3.94 -6.23 5.38
N LYS A 10 -4.93 -6.78 4.66
CA LYS A 10 -5.58 -6.09 3.54
C LYS A 10 -6.23 -4.77 3.99
N SER A 11 -6.97 -4.80 5.10
CA SER A 11 -7.63 -3.60 5.63
C SER A 11 -6.62 -2.52 6.02
N ASP A 12 -5.49 -2.93 6.62
CA ASP A 12 -4.42 -2.01 7.02
C ASP A 12 -3.74 -1.39 5.78
N VAL A 13 -3.46 -2.19 4.75
CA VAL A 13 -2.95 -1.71 3.45
C VAL A 13 -3.92 -0.71 2.80
N GLU A 14 -5.23 -1.02 2.78
CA GLU A 14 -6.24 -0.10 2.23
C GLU A 14 -6.29 1.24 3.00
N ALA A 15 -6.16 1.21 4.32
CA ALA A 15 -6.07 2.42 5.14
C ALA A 15 -4.80 3.21 4.85
N ASN A 16 -3.65 2.55 4.72
CA ASN A 16 -2.37 3.17 4.42
C ASN A 16 -2.35 3.81 3.03
N ILE A 17 -2.98 3.20 2.02
CA ILE A 17 -3.18 3.82 0.70
C ILE A 17 -3.97 5.13 0.82
N GLY A 18 -5.02 5.15 1.63
CA GLY A 18 -5.82 6.36 1.90
C GLY A 18 -5.01 7.46 2.58
N ASN A 19 -4.18 7.11 3.56
CA ASN A 19 -3.26 8.02 4.23
C ASN A 19 -2.24 8.64 3.25
N VAL A 20 -1.56 7.80 2.45
CA VAL A 20 -0.61 8.25 1.42
C VAL A 20 -1.29 9.18 0.41
N GLY A 21 -2.54 8.89 0.03
CA GLY A 21 -3.33 9.78 -0.84
C GLY A 21 -3.52 11.17 -0.22
N SER A 22 -3.88 11.23 1.06
CA SER A 22 -4.07 12.48 1.79
C SER A 22 -2.78 13.29 1.94
N LEU A 23 -1.66 12.62 2.22
CA LEU A 23 -0.33 13.24 2.29
C LEU A 23 0.11 13.81 0.94
N LEU A 24 -0.15 13.09 -0.15
CA LEU A 24 0.15 13.56 -1.50
C LEU A 24 -0.66 14.82 -1.85
N GLU A 25 -1.95 14.84 -1.53
CA GLU A 25 -2.79 16.03 -1.73
C GLU A 25 -2.30 17.23 -0.89
N SER A 26 -1.87 16.98 0.35
CA SER A 26 -1.27 17.99 1.22
C SER A 26 0.01 18.57 0.62
N TYR A 27 0.95 17.72 0.21
CA TYR A 27 2.19 18.11 -0.45
C TYR A 27 1.93 18.97 -1.70
N GLN A 28 1.04 18.52 -2.58
CA GLN A 28 0.69 19.24 -3.82
C GLN A 28 0.07 20.61 -3.52
N ARG A 29 -0.75 20.71 -2.47
CA ARG A 29 -1.35 21.98 -2.05
C ARG A 29 -0.27 22.96 -1.58
N ILE A 30 0.64 22.52 -0.71
CA ILE A 30 1.76 23.33 -0.20
C ILE A 30 2.64 23.82 -1.36
N GLN A 31 2.95 22.93 -2.30
CA GLN A 31 3.70 23.26 -3.51
C GLN A 31 2.99 24.32 -4.36
N THR A 32 1.67 24.17 -4.57
CA THR A 32 0.88 25.06 -5.44
C THR A 32 0.74 26.47 -4.89
N ILE A 33 0.56 26.62 -3.57
CA ILE A 33 0.38 27.94 -2.94
C ILE A 33 1.70 28.68 -2.68
N GLY A 34 2.84 28.07 -3.03
CA GLY A 34 4.17 28.63 -2.77
C GLY A 34 4.52 28.62 -1.28
N GLY A 35 4.25 27.49 -0.60
CA GLY A 35 4.63 27.28 0.80
C GLY A 35 6.12 27.50 1.04
N ASP A 36 6.49 27.68 2.31
CA ASP A 36 7.90 27.84 2.67
C ASP A 36 8.70 26.55 2.38
N SER A 37 10.00 26.71 2.17
CA SER A 37 10.86 25.58 1.80
C SER A 37 10.90 24.49 2.89
N GLN A 38 10.69 24.86 4.15
CA GLN A 38 10.66 23.91 5.26
C GLN A 38 9.38 23.08 5.24
N GLY A 39 8.19 23.70 5.17
CA GLY A 39 6.93 22.96 5.13
C GLY A 39 6.81 22.05 3.91
N LEU A 40 7.40 22.44 2.78
CA LEU A 40 7.48 21.56 1.61
C LEU A 40 8.42 20.36 1.84
N SER A 41 9.55 20.57 2.53
CA SER A 41 10.49 19.50 2.88
C SER A 41 9.86 18.51 3.86
N ASP A 42 9.20 19.02 4.91
CA ASP A 42 8.57 18.19 5.93
C ASP A 42 7.45 17.33 5.32
N ALA A 43 6.59 17.93 4.49
CA ALA A 43 5.53 17.21 3.79
C ALA A 43 6.08 16.15 2.82
N LYS A 44 7.24 16.40 2.21
CA LYS A 44 7.93 15.42 1.35
C LYS A 44 8.47 14.25 2.16
N GLU A 45 9.11 14.51 3.29
CA GLU A 45 9.67 13.48 4.17
C GLU A 45 8.56 12.60 4.77
N GLU A 46 7.45 13.20 5.21
CA GLU A 46 6.30 12.48 5.74
C GLU A 46 5.68 11.56 4.66
N LEU A 47 5.48 12.07 3.44
CA LEU A 47 4.99 11.29 2.32
C LEU A 47 5.93 10.12 1.98
N GLN A 48 7.25 10.36 1.95
CA GLN A 48 8.24 9.31 1.68
C GLN A 48 8.23 8.23 2.76
N THR A 49 8.12 8.63 4.03
CA THR A 49 8.04 7.70 5.16
C THR A 49 6.80 6.82 5.04
N ALA A 50 5.65 7.41 4.74
CA ALA A 50 4.39 6.67 4.57
C ALA A 50 4.43 5.71 3.37
N LEU A 51 5.07 6.11 2.27
CA LEU A 51 5.28 5.25 1.09
C LEU A 51 6.15 4.05 1.42
N ASN A 52 7.29 4.25 2.10
CA ASN A 52 8.19 3.15 2.47
C ASN A 52 7.51 2.14 3.40
N LEU A 53 6.66 2.60 4.33
CA LEU A 53 5.88 1.72 5.19
C LEU A 53 4.87 0.90 4.39
N LEU A 54 4.14 1.54 3.46
CA LEU A 54 3.20 0.86 2.59
C LEU A 54 3.90 -0.18 1.69
N GLU A 55 5.11 0.09 1.20
CA GLU A 55 5.89 -0.88 0.42
C GLU A 55 6.25 -2.12 1.25
N ALA A 56 6.68 -1.93 2.50
CA ALA A 56 6.97 -3.03 3.41
C ALA A 56 5.71 -3.87 3.72
N ASP A 57 4.59 -3.21 4.03
CA ASP A 57 3.31 -3.90 4.28
C ASP A 57 2.85 -4.73 3.06
N LEU A 58 3.11 -4.23 1.84
CA LEU A 58 2.77 -4.93 0.61
C LEU A 58 3.68 -6.13 0.34
N GLU A 59 4.96 -6.06 0.70
CA GLU A 59 5.88 -7.20 0.61
C GLU A 59 5.42 -8.32 1.54
N ASP A 60 5.07 -7.99 2.79
CA ASP A 60 4.54 -8.94 3.77
C ASP A 60 3.21 -9.56 3.31
N LEU A 61 2.32 -8.75 2.73
CA LEU A 61 1.06 -9.23 2.18
C LEU A 61 1.26 -10.13 0.95
N ASP A 62 2.21 -9.80 0.08
CA ASP A 62 2.57 -10.62 -1.08
C ASP A 62 3.06 -12.01 -0.67
N GLU A 63 3.94 -12.07 0.33
CA GLU A 63 4.46 -13.32 0.86
C GLU A 63 3.34 -14.15 1.51
N SER A 64 2.43 -13.51 2.25
CA SER A 64 1.23 -14.16 2.79
C SER A 64 0.38 -14.81 1.68
N VAL A 65 0.16 -14.11 0.57
CA VAL A 65 -0.60 -14.64 -0.56
C VAL A 65 0.14 -15.80 -1.24
N ARG A 66 1.48 -15.75 -1.37
CA ARG A 66 2.27 -16.87 -1.92
C ARG A 66 2.12 -18.14 -1.09
N VAL A 67 2.11 -18.02 0.23
CA VAL A 67 1.88 -19.17 1.13
C VAL A 67 0.48 -19.75 0.91
N VAL A 68 -0.53 -18.90 0.78
CA VAL A 68 -1.91 -19.31 0.49
C VAL A 68 -2.05 -19.95 -0.90
N GLU A 69 -1.32 -19.50 -1.91
CA GLU A 69 -1.32 -20.14 -3.23
C GLU A 69 -0.79 -21.57 -3.19
N GLN A 70 0.17 -21.85 -2.30
CA GLN A 70 0.79 -23.17 -2.18
C GLN A 70 -0.01 -24.13 -1.27
N HIS A 71 -0.69 -23.59 -0.25
CA HIS A 71 -1.25 -24.39 0.85
C HIS A 71 -2.69 -24.02 1.25
N GLY A 72 -3.32 -23.08 0.56
CA GLY A 72 -4.63 -22.53 0.92
C GLY A 72 -5.77 -23.55 0.87
N ASP A 73 -5.63 -24.60 0.07
CA ASP A 73 -6.53 -25.75 0.02
C ASP A 73 -6.65 -26.44 1.39
N ARG A 74 -5.54 -26.54 2.14
CA ARG A 74 -5.50 -27.08 3.50
C ARG A 74 -6.29 -26.26 4.51
N TRP A 75 -6.51 -24.97 4.21
CA TRP A 75 -7.31 -24.06 5.02
C TRP A 75 -8.73 -23.86 4.49
N GLY A 76 -9.12 -24.61 3.44
CA GLY A 76 -10.45 -24.53 2.85
C GLY A 76 -10.69 -23.29 1.98
N LEU A 77 -9.62 -22.58 1.60
CA LEU A 77 -9.73 -21.42 0.70
C LEU A 77 -10.05 -21.88 -0.71
N LYS A 78 -11.02 -21.21 -1.34
CA LYS A 78 -11.42 -21.51 -2.72
C LYS A 78 -10.38 -20.93 -3.68
N HIS A 79 -10.15 -21.59 -4.81
CA HIS A 79 -9.24 -21.08 -5.83
C HIS A 79 -9.59 -19.65 -6.28
N ALA A 80 -10.88 -19.34 -6.46
CA ALA A 80 -11.34 -18.00 -6.79
C ALA A 80 -10.90 -16.95 -5.76
N GLU A 81 -10.96 -17.28 -4.47
CA GLU A 81 -10.51 -16.39 -3.40
C GLU A 81 -9.01 -16.15 -3.47
N ILE A 82 -8.22 -17.20 -3.67
CA ILE A 82 -6.75 -17.09 -3.83
C ILE A 82 -6.41 -16.16 -5.02
N VAL A 83 -7.11 -16.31 -6.14
CA VAL A 83 -6.95 -15.46 -7.32
C VAL A 83 -7.30 -14.00 -7.02
N GLU A 84 -8.37 -13.74 -6.26
CA GLU A 84 -8.75 -12.39 -5.84
C GLU A 84 -7.68 -11.76 -4.93
N ARG A 85 -7.08 -12.54 -4.01
CA ARG A 85 -5.99 -12.05 -3.15
C ARG A 85 -4.76 -11.64 -3.96
N ARG A 86 -4.35 -12.49 -4.91
CA ARG A 86 -3.25 -12.21 -5.83
C ARG A 86 -3.53 -10.99 -6.71
N ALA A 87 -4.75 -10.86 -7.22
CA ALA A 87 -5.15 -9.71 -8.04
C ALA A 87 -5.07 -8.40 -7.25
N PHE A 88 -5.51 -8.40 -5.98
CA PHE A 88 -5.40 -7.23 -5.11
C PHE A 88 -3.94 -6.79 -4.92
N VAL A 89 -3.05 -7.71 -4.52
CA VAL A 89 -1.63 -7.38 -4.31
C VAL A 89 -1.00 -6.82 -5.60
N ASN A 90 -1.23 -7.47 -6.74
CA ASN A 90 -0.69 -7.00 -8.03
C ASN A 90 -1.18 -5.59 -8.41
N ASP A 91 -2.46 -5.30 -8.20
CA ASP A 91 -3.05 -3.99 -8.49
C ASP A 91 -2.44 -2.89 -7.61
N VAL A 92 -2.32 -3.14 -6.30
CA VAL A 92 -1.76 -2.16 -5.37
C VAL A 92 -0.26 -1.96 -5.61
N THR A 93 0.52 -3.02 -5.76
CA THR A 93 1.96 -2.93 -6.06
C THR A 93 2.22 -2.15 -7.34
N SER A 94 1.40 -2.36 -8.38
CA SER A 94 1.49 -1.59 -9.63
C SER A 94 1.21 -0.09 -9.40
N LYS A 95 0.20 0.24 -8.59
CA LYS A 95 -0.14 1.63 -8.25
C LYS A 95 0.97 2.32 -7.46
N VAL A 96 1.57 1.62 -6.49
CA VAL A 96 2.67 2.16 -5.68
C VAL A 96 3.92 2.35 -6.53
N ALA A 97 4.30 1.35 -7.34
CA ALA A 97 5.44 1.45 -8.26
C ALA A 97 5.30 2.64 -9.23
N VAL A 98 4.11 2.88 -9.79
CA VAL A 98 3.84 4.04 -10.66
C VAL A 98 4.03 5.37 -9.91
N ARG A 99 3.71 5.42 -8.61
CA ARG A 99 3.91 6.62 -7.78
C ARG A 99 5.40 6.88 -7.52
N HIS A 100 6.21 5.84 -7.30
CA HIS A 100 7.67 5.97 -7.16
C HIS A 100 8.36 6.39 -8.48
N LEU A 101 7.89 5.87 -9.62
CA LEU A 101 8.43 6.16 -10.95
C LEU A 101 8.02 7.54 -11.52
N ARG A 102 7.28 8.36 -10.77
CA ARG A 102 7.08 9.78 -11.07
C ARG A 102 7.96 10.59 -10.12
N PRO A 103 9.28 10.72 -10.36
CA PRO A 103 10.19 11.39 -9.45
C PRO A 103 10.14 12.92 -9.65
N ALA A 104 9.19 13.42 -10.43
CA ALA A 104 8.97 14.85 -10.62
C ALA A 104 7.96 15.36 -9.57
N LEU A 105 8.37 15.26 -8.31
CA LEU A 105 7.92 16.08 -7.17
C LEU A 105 9.13 16.88 -6.65
#